data_AF-A0A523MSW0-F1
#
_entry.id   AF-A0A523MSW0-F1
#
_cell.length_a   1.000
_cell.length_b   1.000
_cell.length_c   1.000
_cell.angle_alpha   90.00
_cell.angle_beta   90.00
_cell.angle_gamma   90.00
#
_symmetry.space_group_name_H-M   'P 1'
#
loop_
_entity.id
_entity.type
_entity.pdbx_description
1 polymer ?
#
loop_
_entity_poly.entity_id
_entity_poly.type
_entity_poly.pdbx_seq_one_letter_code
_entity_poly.pdbx_strand_id
1 'polypeptide(L)'
;MNPRRLDTHGWIFLILGIGMLANALWMLVGPMHWYTDLPAAVPDTGPFNAHFVRDIGCAFLTVGVALVWAAYDARYRVPLAVVSAIFLTAHAILHVYDTLRDALPHTHWWLDLPGVYVPAIMLIVLSTVLVRRSSP
;
A
#
# COMPACT_ATOMS: atom_id res chain seq x y z
N MET A 1 0.93 -11.76 31.61
CA MET A 1 1.06 -11.13 30.28
C MET A 1 -0.09 -11.63 29.42
N ASN A 2 -1.12 -10.81 29.21
CA ASN A 2 -2.22 -11.17 28.32
C ASN A 2 -1.68 -11.09 26.88
N PRO A 3 -1.67 -12.16 26.07
CA PRO A 3 -1.33 -12.03 24.66
C PRO A 3 -2.32 -11.02 24.07
N ARG A 4 -1.82 -9.89 23.55
CA ARG A 4 -2.68 -8.86 22.94
C ARG A 4 -3.48 -9.54 21.83
N ARG A 5 -4.73 -9.90 22.11
CA ARG A 5 -5.65 -10.41 21.08
C ARG A 5 -5.90 -9.25 20.13
N LEU A 6 -5.60 -9.46 18.86
CA LEU A 6 -5.92 -8.52 17.79
C LEU A 6 -7.44 -8.37 17.70
N ASP A 7 -7.93 -7.14 17.73
CA ASP A 7 -9.30 -6.79 17.39
C ASP A 7 -9.50 -6.84 15.86
N THR A 8 -10.73 -6.62 15.38
CA THR A 8 -11.04 -6.67 13.94
C THR A 8 -10.15 -5.73 13.12
N HIS A 9 -9.95 -4.49 13.57
CA HIS A 9 -9.07 -3.55 12.87
C HIS A 9 -7.61 -4.01 12.92
N GLY A 10 -7.17 -4.57 14.05
CA GLY A 10 -5.84 -5.15 14.20
C GLY A 10 -5.57 -6.22 13.15
N TRP A 11 -6.51 -7.15 12.93
CA TRP A 11 -6.39 -8.16 11.88
C TRP A 11 -6.34 -7.57 10.48
N ILE A 12 -7.18 -6.57 10.18
CA ILE A 12 -7.19 -5.90 8.88
C ILE A 12 -5.84 -5.24 8.60
N PHE A 13 -5.32 -4.47 9.57
CA PHE A 13 -4.01 -3.83 9.45
C PHE A 13 -2.86 -4.82 9.33
N LEU A 14 -2.94 -5.94 10.06
CA LEU A 14 -1.92 -6.99 9.97
C LEU A 14 -1.89 -7.60 8.57
N ILE A 15 -3.05 -7.99 8.02
CA ILE A 15 -3.14 -8.61 6.69
C ILE A 15 -2.63 -7.64 5.61
N LEU A 16 -3.10 -6.39 5.64
CA LEU A 16 -2.64 -5.36 4.70
C LEU A 16 -1.13 -5.12 4.85
N GLY A 17 -0.65 -4.97 6.09
CA GLY A 17 0.76 -4.73 6.38
C GLY A 17 1.67 -5.85 5.89
N ILE A 18 1.30 -7.11 6.15
CA ILE A 18 2.05 -8.28 5.65
C ILE A 18 2.06 -8.33 4.12
N GLY A 19 0.93 -8.02 3.45
CA GLY A 19 0.89 -7.92 1.99
C GLY A 19 1.85 -6.86 1.44
N MET A 20 1.88 -5.67 2.07
CA MET A 20 2.80 -4.59 1.70
C MET A 20 4.26 -4.99 1.93
N LEU A 21 4.56 -5.67 3.03
CA LEU A 21 5.91 -6.18 3.33
C LEU A 21 6.36 -7.25 2.34
N ALA A 22 5.48 -8.16 1.93
CA ALA A 22 5.78 -9.17 0.93
C ALA A 22 6.09 -8.52 -0.44
N ASN A 23 5.26 -7.57 -0.86
CA ASN A 23 5.49 -6.80 -2.09
C ASN A 23 6.81 -6.01 -2.03
N ALA A 24 7.06 -5.32 -0.92
CA ALA A 24 8.30 -4.59 -0.68
C ALA A 24 9.54 -5.49 -0.72
N LEU A 25 9.49 -6.65 -0.07
CA LEU A 25 10.59 -7.59 -0.06
C LEU A 25 10.91 -8.11 -1.47
N TRP A 26 9.88 -8.37 -2.28
CA TRP A 26 10.07 -8.78 -3.67
C TRP A 26 10.77 -7.67 -4.48
N MET A 27 10.31 -6.41 -4.37
CA MET A 27 10.98 -5.27 -5.00
C MET A 27 12.44 -5.10 -4.57
N LEU A 28 12.75 -5.32 -3.29
CA LEU A 28 14.09 -5.11 -2.75
C LEU A 28 15.07 -6.21 -3.18
N VAL A 29 14.63 -7.47 -3.09
CA VAL A 29 15.48 -8.66 -3.32
C VAL A 29 15.56 -9.01 -4.81
N GLY A 30 14.43 -8.99 -5.52
CA GLY A 30 14.33 -9.40 -6.92
C GLY A 30 13.62 -8.34 -7.79
N PRO A 31 14.17 -7.12 -7.93
CA PRO A 31 13.49 -6.01 -8.60
C PRO A 31 13.14 -6.28 -10.06
N MET A 32 14.01 -6.97 -10.81
CA MET A 32 13.72 -7.35 -12.20
C MET A 32 12.55 -8.33 -12.27
N HIS A 33 12.59 -9.39 -11.45
CA HIS A 33 11.53 -10.39 -11.39
C HIS A 33 10.19 -9.77 -10.97
N TRP A 34 10.21 -8.83 -10.01
CA TRP A 34 9.00 -8.09 -9.65
C TRP A 34 8.47 -7.25 -10.82
N TYR A 35 9.37 -6.53 -11.50
CA TYR A 35 9.01 -5.65 -12.61
C TYR A 35 8.44 -6.43 -13.81
N THR A 36 8.91 -7.65 -14.08
CA THR A 36 8.43 -8.45 -15.23
C THR A 36 7.23 -9.33 -14.90
N ASP A 37 7.16 -9.89 -13.68
CA ASP A 37 6.26 -11.01 -13.39
C ASP A 37 5.08 -10.61 -12.48
N LEU A 38 5.10 -9.42 -11.87
CA LEU A 38 3.92 -8.89 -11.22
C LEU A 38 2.79 -8.74 -12.27
N PRO A 39 1.59 -9.31 -12.05
CA PRO A 39 0.48 -9.27 -13.02
C PRO A 39 -0.23 -7.89 -13.03
N ALA A 40 0.56 -6.83 -13.17
CA ALA A 40 0.13 -5.44 -13.22
C ALA A 40 0.72 -4.69 -14.45
N ALA A 41 1.38 -5.41 -15.36
CA ALA A 41 2.02 -4.83 -16.55
C ALA A 41 2.92 -3.62 -16.23
N VAL A 42 3.70 -3.71 -15.15
CA VAL A 42 4.66 -2.68 -14.72
C VAL A 42 5.55 -2.17 -15.88
N PRO A 43 5.96 -2.99 -16.87
CA PRO A 43 6.76 -2.50 -17.99
C PRO A 43 6.11 -1.41 -18.85
N ASP A 44 4.78 -1.24 -18.78
CA ASP A 44 4.08 -0.15 -19.45
C ASP A 44 4.43 1.23 -18.85
N THR A 45 4.96 1.27 -17.63
CA THR A 45 5.35 2.51 -16.91
C THR A 45 6.71 3.08 -17.34
N GLY A 46 7.41 2.41 -18.27
CA GLY A 46 8.70 2.84 -18.82
C GLY A 46 9.84 1.87 -18.49
N PRO A 47 11.07 2.12 -19.00
CA PRO A 47 12.18 1.17 -18.90
C PRO A 47 12.59 0.79 -17.48
N PHE A 48 13.02 -0.46 -17.29
CA PHE A 48 13.47 -0.97 -16.00
C PHE A 48 14.61 -0.13 -15.40
N ASN A 49 14.43 0.27 -14.14
CA ASN A 49 15.46 0.88 -13.31
C ASN A 49 15.44 0.23 -11.92
N ALA A 50 16.47 -0.56 -11.62
CA ALA A 50 16.56 -1.31 -10.35
C ALA A 50 16.57 -0.40 -9.10
N HIS A 51 17.16 0.79 -9.20
CA HIS A 51 17.16 1.74 -8.09
C HIS A 51 15.74 2.25 -7.83
N PHE A 52 15.04 2.67 -8.89
CA PHE A 52 13.66 3.16 -8.80
C PHE A 52 12.70 2.11 -8.22
N VAL A 53 12.80 0.85 -8.68
CA VAL A 53 12.00 -0.25 -8.10
C VAL A 53 12.29 -0.43 -6.60
N ARG A 54 13.55 -0.33 -6.18
CA ARG A 54 13.92 -0.44 -4.76
C ARG A 54 13.47 0.76 -3.93
N ASP A 55 13.43 1.96 -4.48
CA ASP A 55 12.89 3.13 -3.81
C ASP A 55 11.39 2.97 -3.55
N ILE A 56 10.64 2.46 -4.52
CA ILE A 56 9.24 2.05 -4.34
C ILE A 56 9.15 0.96 -3.26
N GLY A 57 10.07 -0.02 -3.31
CA GLY A 57 10.24 -1.05 -2.28
C GLY A 57 10.35 -0.47 -0.88
N CYS A 58 11.21 0.53 -0.66
CA CYS A 58 11.39 1.22 0.61
C CYS A 58 10.12 1.95 1.07
N ALA A 59 9.37 2.55 0.16
CA ALA A 59 8.10 3.20 0.46
C ALA A 59 7.04 2.19 0.93
N PHE A 60 6.88 1.08 0.19
CA PHE A 60 5.97 -0.01 0.57
C PHE A 60 6.41 -0.72 1.86
N LEU A 61 7.71 -0.87 2.09
CA LEU A 61 8.26 -1.40 3.34
C LEU A 61 7.83 -0.52 4.52
N THR A 62 7.96 0.80 4.37
CA THR A 62 7.58 1.78 5.39
C THR A 62 6.09 1.71 5.70
N VAL A 63 5.24 1.64 4.66
CA VAL A 63 3.79 1.42 4.83
C VAL A 63 3.52 0.10 5.54
N GLY A 64 4.14 -0.99 5.10
CA GLY A 64 3.95 -2.32 5.70
C GLY A 64 4.30 -2.36 7.19
N VAL A 65 5.44 -1.77 7.57
CA VAL A 65 5.85 -1.64 8.98
C VAL A 65 4.85 -0.80 9.76
N ALA A 66 4.41 0.34 9.22
CA ALA A 66 3.44 1.21 9.87
C ALA A 66 2.11 0.49 10.13
N LEU A 67 1.60 -0.29 9.17
CA LEU A 67 0.35 -1.03 9.33
C LEU A 67 0.49 -2.20 10.32
N VAL A 68 1.60 -2.95 10.28
CA VAL A 68 1.88 -3.99 11.28
C VAL A 68 1.97 -3.38 12.69
N TRP A 69 2.61 -2.23 12.84
CA TRP A 69 2.64 -1.52 14.13
C TRP A 69 1.23 -1.08 14.56
N ALA A 70 0.45 -0.48 13.65
CA ALA A 70 -0.94 -0.09 13.90
C ALA A 70 -1.84 -1.27 14.32
N ALA A 71 -1.52 -2.49 13.86
CA ALA A 71 -2.23 -3.70 14.25
C ALA A 71 -2.09 -3.99 15.76
N TYR A 72 -0.86 -3.90 16.28
CA TYR A 72 -0.53 -4.30 17.65
C TYR A 72 -0.55 -3.17 18.67
N ASP A 73 -0.53 -1.90 18.23
CA ASP A 73 -0.52 -0.73 19.12
C ASP A 73 -1.65 0.25 18.80
N ALA A 74 -2.76 0.13 19.54
CA ALA A 74 -3.94 0.98 19.38
C ALA A 74 -3.64 2.47 19.61
N ARG A 75 -2.59 2.82 20.38
CA ARG A 75 -2.22 4.22 20.64
C ARG A 75 -1.77 4.93 19.36
N TYR A 76 -1.02 4.24 18.50
CA TYR A 76 -0.45 4.82 17.27
C TYR A 76 -1.24 4.44 16.01
N ARG A 77 -2.28 3.62 16.15
CA ARG A 77 -3.06 3.10 15.03
C ARG A 77 -3.59 4.18 14.09
N VAL A 78 -4.20 5.24 14.62
CA VAL A 78 -4.77 6.32 13.81
C VAL A 78 -3.69 7.07 13.01
N PRO A 79 -2.64 7.65 13.63
CA PRO A 79 -1.64 8.38 12.84
C PRO A 79 -0.92 7.49 11.84
N LEU A 80 -0.59 6.23 12.18
CA LEU A 80 0.04 5.28 11.26
C LEU A 80 -0.86 4.94 10.07
N ALA A 81 -2.14 4.66 10.32
CA ALA A 81 -3.10 4.41 9.24
C ALA A 81 -3.28 5.62 8.32
N VAL A 82 -3.33 6.83 8.88
CA VAL A 82 -3.49 8.08 8.12
C VAL A 82 -2.29 8.35 7.22
N VAL A 83 -1.06 8.27 7.74
CA VAL A 83 0.13 8.52 6.90
C VAL A 83 0.30 7.47 5.81
N SER A 84 -0.04 6.21 6.10
CA SER A 84 -0.10 5.15 5.08
C SER A 84 -1.18 5.43 4.04
N ALA A 85 -2.37 5.90 4.45
CA ALA A 85 -3.44 6.29 3.55
C ALA A 85 -3.01 7.43 2.63
N ILE A 86 -2.30 8.45 3.14
CA ILE A 86 -1.80 9.58 2.35
C ILE A 86 -0.89 9.07 1.23
N PHE A 87 0.10 8.24 1.54
CA PHE A 87 1.01 7.70 0.53
C PHE A 87 0.25 6.86 -0.52
N LEU A 88 -0.57 5.90 -0.10
CA LEU A 88 -1.29 5.03 -1.03
C LEU A 88 -2.28 5.81 -1.90
N THR A 89 -2.91 6.85 -1.35
CA THR A 89 -3.81 7.74 -2.11
C THR A 89 -3.04 8.56 -3.14
N ALA A 90 -1.92 9.16 -2.75
CA ALA A 90 -1.07 9.91 -3.68
C ALA A 90 -0.56 9.00 -4.81
N HIS A 91 -0.16 7.76 -4.50
CA HIS A 91 0.23 6.77 -5.48
C HIS A 91 -0.92 6.39 -6.42
N ALA A 92 -2.12 6.16 -5.89
CA ALA A 92 -3.31 5.89 -6.70
C ALA A 92 -3.68 7.06 -7.63
N ILE A 93 -3.55 8.30 -7.15
CA ILE A 93 -3.79 9.50 -7.97
C ILE A 93 -2.80 9.58 -9.13
N LEU A 94 -1.54 9.17 -8.94
CA LEU A 94 -0.55 9.12 -10.01
C LEU A 94 -0.99 8.18 -11.15
N HIS A 95 -1.44 6.96 -10.81
CA HIS A 95 -1.95 5.99 -11.80
C HIS A 95 -3.20 6.50 -12.53
N VAL A 96 -4.12 7.13 -11.79
CA VAL A 96 -5.29 7.82 -12.38
C VAL A 96 -4.83 8.89 -13.37
N TYR A 97 -3.88 9.73 -12.98
CA TYR A 97 -3.36 10.81 -13.82
C TYR A 97 -2.69 10.28 -15.09
N ASP A 98 -1.84 9.27 -14.98
CA ASP A 98 -1.14 8.68 -16.13
C ASP A 98 -2.10 7.94 -17.08
N THR A 99 -3.13 7.28 -16.55
CA THR A 99 -4.17 6.65 -17.38
C THR A 99 -5.04 7.68 -18.09
N LEU A 100 -5.43 8.77 -17.40
CA LEU A 100 -6.27 9.83 -17.98
C LEU A 100 -5.58 10.65 -19.07
N ARG A 101 -4.26 10.76 -19.04
CA ARG A 101 -3.47 11.48 -20.06
C ARG A 101 -2.94 10.59 -21.18
N ASP A 102 -3.41 9.34 -21.25
CA ASP A 102 -2.98 8.32 -22.20
C ASP A 102 -1.47 7.99 -22.14
N ALA A 103 -0.82 8.22 -20.98
CA ALA A 103 0.54 7.77 -20.74
C ALA A 103 0.60 6.27 -20.39
N LEU A 104 -0.50 5.73 -19.86
CA LEU A 104 -0.71 4.30 -19.67
C LEU A 104 -1.96 3.84 -20.44
N PRO A 105 -1.97 2.59 -20.96
CA PRO A 105 -3.17 2.00 -21.54
C PRO A 105 -4.36 2.00 -20.57
N HIS A 106 -5.58 2.21 -21.04
CA HIS A 106 -6.80 2.17 -20.20
C HIS A 106 -7.07 0.79 -19.56
N THR A 107 -6.36 -0.27 -19.97
CA THR A 107 -6.38 -1.56 -19.26
C THR A 107 -5.86 -1.45 -17.83
N HIS A 108 -5.04 -0.43 -17.52
CA HIS A 108 -4.52 -0.16 -16.18
C HIS A 108 -5.61 0.15 -15.15
N TRP A 109 -6.80 0.60 -15.56
CA TRP A 109 -7.96 0.69 -14.65
C TRP A 109 -8.27 -0.63 -13.93
N TRP A 110 -8.08 -1.76 -14.62
CA TRP A 110 -8.34 -3.08 -14.09
C TRP A 110 -7.09 -3.75 -13.50
N LEU A 111 -5.92 -3.53 -14.11
CA LEU A 111 -4.66 -4.09 -13.64
C LEU A 111 -4.25 -3.48 -12.28
N ASP A 112 -4.46 -2.18 -12.09
CA ASP A 112 -4.08 -1.47 -10.88
C ASP A 112 -5.11 -1.60 -9.76
N LEU A 113 -6.36 -1.96 -10.08
CA LEU A 113 -7.44 -2.10 -9.10
C LEU A 113 -7.06 -2.90 -7.84
N PRO A 114 -6.54 -4.14 -7.94
CA PRO A 114 -6.23 -4.93 -6.76
C PRO A 114 -5.03 -4.40 -5.95
N GLY A 115 -4.00 -3.90 -6.64
CA GLY A 115 -2.70 -3.56 -6.01
C GLY A 115 -2.55 -2.09 -5.59
N VAL A 116 -3.32 -1.19 -6.22
CA VAL A 116 -3.18 0.26 -6.08
C VAL A 116 -4.47 0.86 -5.50
N TYR A 117 -5.61 0.67 -6.16
CA TYR A 117 -6.84 1.37 -5.80
C TYR A 117 -7.52 0.77 -4.56
N VAL A 118 -7.65 -0.56 -4.48
CA VAL A 118 -8.28 -1.23 -3.33
C VAL A 118 -7.56 -0.91 -2.01
N PRO A 119 -6.22 -1.02 -1.88
CA PRO A 119 -5.53 -0.68 -0.64
C PRO A 119 -5.69 0.79 -0.23
N ALA A 120 -5.66 1.72 -1.20
CA ALA A 120 -5.88 3.13 -0.95
C ALA A 120 -7.29 3.39 -0.40
N ILE A 121 -8.33 2.87 -1.08
CA ILE A 121 -9.73 3.00 -0.65
C ILE A 121 -9.94 2.40 0.74
N MET A 122 -9.40 1.19 0.98
CA MET A 122 -9.49 0.54 2.29
C MET A 122 -8.88 1.40 3.39
N LEU A 123 -7.68 1.95 3.20
CA LEU A 123 -7.07 2.79 4.22
C LEU A 123 -7.76 4.14 4.40
N ILE A 124 -8.31 4.76 3.35
CA ILE A 124 -9.13 5.98 3.49
C ILE A 124 -10.35 5.69 4.37
N VAL A 125 -11.09 4.61 4.09
CA VAL A 125 -12.30 4.23 4.82
C VAL A 125 -11.96 3.90 6.28
N LEU A 126 -10.96 3.05 6.51
CA LEU A 126 -10.53 2.67 7.86
C LEU A 126 -10.06 3.88 8.66
N SER A 127 -9.23 4.74 8.06
CA SER A 127 -8.75 5.95 8.73
C SER A 127 -9.90 6.88 9.09
N THR A 128 -10.85 7.08 8.18
CA THR A 128 -12.04 7.92 8.42
C THR A 128 -12.89 7.39 9.57
N VAL A 129 -13.16 6.07 9.59
CA VAL A 129 -13.93 5.43 10.66
C VAL A 129 -13.21 5.56 12.00
N LEU A 130 -11.90 5.32 12.04
CA LEU A 130 -11.12 5.37 13.27
C LEU A 130 -11.00 6.80 13.83
N VAL A 131 -10.72 7.80 12.97
CA VAL A 131 -10.65 9.21 13.38
C VAL A 131 -11.98 9.67 13.99
N ARG A 132 -13.11 9.32 13.37
CA ARG A 132 -14.44 9.67 13.91
C ARG A 132 -14.72 9.04 15.26
N ARG A 133 -14.22 7.83 15.52
CA ARG A 133 -14.37 7.13 16.80
C ARG A 133 -13.42 7.62 17.89
N SER A 134 -12.31 8.27 17.50
CA SER A 134 -11.33 8.84 18.42
C SER A 134 -11.60 10.31 18.75
N SER A 135 -12.61 10.93 18.12
CA SER A 135 -13.05 12.28 18.46
C SER A 135 -13.93 12.24 19.72
N PRO A 136 -13.68 13.12 20.72
CA PRO A 136 -14.40 13.15 21.99
C PRO A 136 -15.88 13.55 21.84
#